data_AF-A0AA36I0C9-F1
#
_entry.id   AF-A0AA36I0C9-F1
#
_cell.length_a   1.000
_cell.length_b   1.000
_cell.length_c   1.000
_cell.angle_alpha   90.00
_cell.angle_beta   90.00
_cell.angle_gamma   90.00
#
_symmetry.space_group_name_H-M   'P 1'
#
loop_
_entity.id
_entity.type
_entity.pdbx_description
1 polymer ?
#
loop_
_entity_poly.entity_id
_entity_poly.type
_entity_poly.pdbx_seq_one_letter_code
_entity_poly.pdbx_strand_id
1 'polypeptide(L)'
;MSTGCPVTCAAGEQVCHVPATCDTCSGYSYCSSYSCPVYCSNDEVMCHDATTMTDSCHPKSAGCPITCSTGEHVCTTPPSCETCDGYNWCSSHPCPVYCAAHEVMCHDPMTMTDSCHNKTAGCPVTCPAGDHVCHSPPPCENCDGYNWCSSYACPVYCAADEVMLPAAQSHVQQVNRCAMFQRRAILAVATATARPTAAPSIAAVTK
;
A
#
# COMPACT_ATOMS: atom_id res chain seq x y z
N MET A 1 -19.55 18.67 4.46
CA MET A 1 -20.08 18.40 5.80
C MET A 1 -21.38 19.17 5.96
N SER A 2 -22.51 18.47 6.05
CA SER A 2 -23.81 19.10 6.25
C SER A 2 -23.89 19.53 7.71
N THR A 3 -23.62 20.80 7.97
CA THR A 3 -24.04 21.44 9.22
C THR A 3 -25.56 21.37 9.24
N GLY A 4 -26.12 20.63 10.20
CA GLY A 4 -27.56 20.42 10.34
C GLY A 4 -28.34 21.74 10.37
N CYS A 5 -29.66 21.67 10.26
CA CYS A 5 -30.50 22.86 10.23
C CYS A 5 -30.21 23.79 11.42
N PRO A 6 -30.11 25.12 11.20
CA PRO A 6 -29.85 26.06 12.28
C PRO A 6 -31.00 26.02 13.29
N VAL A 7 -30.66 25.92 14.58
CA VAL A 7 -31.61 25.96 15.69
C VAL A 7 -31.37 27.22 16.52
N THR A 8 -32.44 27.80 17.05
CA THR A 8 -32.38 28.93 18.00
C THR A 8 -32.77 28.41 19.37
N CYS A 9 -31.87 28.53 20.35
CA CYS A 9 -32.08 28.03 21.70
C CYS A 9 -32.52 29.13 22.66
N ALA A 10 -33.11 28.75 23.80
CA ALA A 10 -33.49 29.69 24.84
C ALA A 10 -32.24 30.29 25.52
N ALA A 11 -32.41 31.42 26.21
CA ALA A 11 -31.33 32.06 26.94
C ALA A 11 -30.76 31.10 28.01
N GLY A 12 -29.45 30.85 27.96
CA GLY A 12 -28.75 29.94 28.87
C GLY A 12 -28.59 28.50 28.34
N GLU A 13 -29.17 28.16 27.20
CA GLU A 13 -28.95 26.87 26.52
C GLU A 13 -27.80 26.95 25.51
N GLN A 14 -27.19 25.79 25.22
CA GLN A 14 -26.15 25.62 24.21
C GLN A 14 -26.71 24.92 22.98
N VAL A 15 -26.26 25.35 21.80
CA VAL A 15 -26.54 24.65 20.53
C VAL A 15 -25.55 23.49 20.42
N CYS A 16 -26.06 22.27 20.51
CA CYS A 16 -25.27 21.05 20.34
C CYS A 16 -25.40 20.52 18.92
N HIS A 17 -24.29 20.08 18.34
CA HIS A 17 -24.26 19.54 16.99
C HIS A 17 -23.91 18.04 17.02
N VAL A 18 -24.71 17.23 16.33
CA VAL A 18 -24.43 15.83 16.06
C VAL A 18 -24.07 15.71 14.58
N PRO A 19 -22.82 15.34 14.24
CA PRO A 19 -22.41 15.17 12.87
C PRO A 19 -23.12 13.97 12.22
N ALA A 20 -23.15 13.95 10.89
CA ALA A 20 -23.60 12.78 10.16
C ALA A 20 -22.67 11.59 10.41
N THR A 21 -23.25 10.43 10.72
CA THR A 21 -22.50 9.17 10.92
C THR A 21 -22.41 8.32 9.65
N CYS A 22 -22.84 8.83 8.51
CA CYS A 22 -22.73 8.18 7.21
C CYS A 22 -22.89 9.19 6.07
N ASP A 23 -22.42 8.84 4.86
CA ASP A 23 -22.45 9.74 3.70
C ASP A 23 -23.87 10.18 3.28
N THR A 24 -24.87 9.34 3.55
CA THR A 24 -26.29 9.63 3.27
C THR A 24 -27.05 10.15 4.49
N CYS A 25 -26.41 10.21 5.66
CA CYS A 25 -27.02 10.65 6.90
C CYS A 25 -26.93 12.18 6.98
N SER A 26 -27.96 12.82 7.54
CA SER A 26 -27.88 14.24 7.89
C SER A 26 -27.51 14.37 9.37
N GLY A 27 -26.52 15.21 9.67
CA GLY A 27 -26.31 15.66 11.04
C GLY A 27 -27.48 16.53 11.50
N TYR A 28 -27.65 16.68 12.81
CA TYR A 28 -28.70 17.54 13.36
C TYR A 28 -28.17 18.37 14.53
N SER A 29 -28.90 19.42 14.86
CA SER A 29 -28.56 20.32 15.96
C SER A 29 -29.72 20.35 16.96
N TYR A 30 -29.43 20.42 18.25
CA TYR A 30 -30.43 20.48 19.32
C TYR A 30 -29.99 21.40 20.46
N CYS A 31 -30.93 21.86 21.26
CA CYS A 31 -30.65 22.72 22.42
C CYS A 31 -30.47 21.88 23.68
N SER A 32 -29.48 22.21 24.49
CA SER A 32 -29.21 21.55 25.78
C SER A 32 -28.95 22.58 26.87
N SER A 33 -29.49 22.31 28.07
CA SER A 33 -29.16 23.04 29.30
C SER A 33 -27.82 22.59 29.92
N TYR A 34 -27.22 21.53 29.39
CA TYR A 34 -25.93 20.97 29.81
C TYR A 34 -24.88 21.14 28.70
N SER A 35 -23.60 20.89 29.04
CA SER A 35 -22.53 20.81 28.05
C SER A 35 -22.88 19.80 26.96
N CYS A 36 -22.64 20.19 25.71
CA CYS A 36 -22.88 19.33 24.57
C CYS A 36 -21.98 18.09 24.62
N PRO A 37 -22.53 16.88 24.47
CA PRO A 37 -21.73 15.68 24.28
C PRO A 37 -20.86 15.84 23.03
N VAL A 38 -19.64 15.35 23.11
CA VAL A 38 -18.73 15.31 21.96
C VAL A 38 -19.12 14.14 21.07
N TYR A 39 -19.28 14.41 19.78
CA TYR A 39 -19.54 13.38 18.77
C TYR A 39 -18.46 13.46 17.70
N CYS A 40 -17.76 12.35 17.50
CA CYS A 40 -16.72 12.25 16.50
C CYS A 40 -17.28 11.70 15.19
N SER A 41 -16.66 12.10 14.07
CA SER A 41 -16.97 11.51 12.77
C SER A 41 -16.48 10.06 12.68
N ASN A 42 -16.85 9.34 11.62
CA ASN A 42 -16.46 7.93 11.43
C ASN A 42 -14.95 7.72 11.31
N ASP A 43 -14.22 8.74 10.87
CA ASP A 43 -12.76 8.74 10.68
C ASP A 43 -12.01 9.28 11.90
N GLU A 44 -12.74 9.54 12.99
CA GLU A 44 -12.20 10.05 14.24
C GLU A 44 -12.46 9.07 15.40
N VAL A 45 -11.56 9.12 16.39
CA VAL A 45 -11.67 8.43 17.66
C VAL A 45 -11.92 9.44 18.77
N MET A 46 -12.80 9.09 19.70
CA MET A 46 -13.07 9.88 20.90
C MET A 46 -11.98 9.64 21.94
N CYS A 47 -11.35 10.72 22.38
CA CYS A 47 -10.24 10.70 23.31
C CYS A 47 -10.65 11.43 24.58
N HIS A 48 -10.45 10.77 25.72
CA HIS A 48 -10.74 11.35 27.02
C HIS A 48 -9.45 11.86 27.67
N ASP A 49 -9.37 13.15 27.94
CA ASP A 49 -8.30 13.73 28.75
C ASP A 49 -8.70 13.74 30.23
N ALA A 50 -8.12 12.80 30.98
CA ALA A 50 -8.36 12.66 32.42
C ALA A 50 -7.89 13.86 33.25
N THR A 51 -7.02 14.72 32.69
CA THR A 51 -6.50 15.92 33.38
C THR A 51 -7.51 17.05 33.36
N THR A 52 -8.11 17.29 32.19
CA THR A 52 -9.10 18.36 32.00
C THR A 52 -10.53 17.85 32.19
N MET A 53 -10.73 16.54 32.27
CA MET A 53 -12.03 15.88 32.25
C MET A 53 -12.85 16.26 31.00
N THR A 54 -12.17 16.35 29.85
CA THR A 54 -12.78 16.71 28.57
C THR A 54 -12.60 15.62 27.53
N ASP A 55 -13.57 15.50 26.64
CA ASP A 55 -13.50 14.63 25.47
C ASP A 55 -13.12 15.45 24.23
N SER A 56 -12.29 14.87 23.36
CA SER A 56 -11.90 15.45 22.08
C SER A 56 -11.94 14.41 20.97
N CYS A 57 -12.08 14.85 19.73
CA CYS A 57 -12.01 13.98 18.56
C CYS A 57 -10.65 14.10 17.90
N HIS A 58 -10.05 12.97 17.55
CA HIS A 58 -8.77 12.90 16.84
C HIS A 58 -8.86 11.93 15.67
N PRO A 59 -8.09 12.11 14.58
CA PRO A 59 -8.11 11.15 13.47
C PRO A 59 -7.76 9.74 13.94
N LYS A 60 -8.52 8.73 13.48
CA LYS A 60 -8.25 7.32 13.82
C LYS A 60 -6.85 6.88 13.45
N SER A 61 -6.31 7.40 12.33
CA SER A 61 -4.94 7.12 11.89
C SER A 61 -3.86 7.66 12.85
N ALA A 62 -4.17 8.72 13.61
CA ALA A 62 -3.27 9.33 14.57
C ALA A 62 -3.47 8.77 15.99
N GLY A 63 -4.67 8.31 16.32
CA GLY A 63 -5.03 7.88 17.67
C GLY A 63 -5.14 9.05 18.66
N CYS A 64 -5.37 8.72 19.94
CA CYS A 64 -5.49 9.71 20.99
C CYS A 64 -4.13 10.28 21.42
N PRO A 65 -3.99 11.60 21.60
CA PRO A 65 -2.74 12.19 22.07
C PRO A 65 -2.44 11.70 23.48
N ILE A 66 -1.17 11.44 23.75
CA ILE A 66 -0.67 11.08 25.08
C ILE A 66 0.47 12.00 25.47
N THR A 67 0.67 12.14 26.78
CA THR A 67 1.85 12.80 27.33
C THR A 67 2.73 11.74 27.98
N CYS A 68 3.98 11.64 27.55
CA CYS A 68 4.96 10.73 28.13
C CYS A 68 5.87 11.44 29.13
N SER A 69 6.54 10.64 29.96
CA SER A 69 7.50 11.17 30.92
C SER A 69 8.70 11.76 30.20
N THR A 70 9.44 12.64 30.88
CA THR A 70 10.67 13.20 30.35
C THR A 70 11.65 12.09 29.96
N GLY A 71 12.10 12.10 28.70
CA GLY A 71 13.04 11.12 28.16
C GLY A 71 12.39 9.89 27.51
N GLU A 72 11.07 9.76 27.57
CA GLU A 72 10.33 8.74 26.81
C GLU A 72 9.96 9.24 25.40
N HIS A 73 9.70 8.29 24.51
CA HIS A 73 9.26 8.52 23.15
C HIS A 73 7.75 8.26 23.03
N VAL A 74 7.03 9.18 22.38
CA VAL A 74 5.64 8.95 21.97
C VAL A 74 5.67 8.10 20.71
N CYS A 75 5.21 6.87 20.82
CA CYS A 75 5.18 5.91 19.72
C CYS A 75 3.75 5.71 19.23
N THR A 76 3.59 5.58 17.92
CA THR A 76 2.30 5.37 17.27
C THR A 76 2.29 4.02 16.58
N THR A 77 1.26 3.22 16.85
CA THR A 77 0.96 2.02 16.06
C THR A 77 -0.14 2.40 15.08
N PRO A 78 0.12 2.37 13.75
CA PRO A 78 -0.91 2.63 12.76
C PRO A 78 -2.07 1.62 12.86
N PRO A 79 -3.28 1.99 12.43
CA PRO A 79 -4.40 1.05 12.40
C PRO A 79 -4.10 -0.10 11.43
N SER A 80 -4.38 -1.33 11.86
CA SER A 80 -4.18 -2.54 11.05
C SER A 80 -5.30 -2.82 10.05
N CYS A 81 -6.40 -2.07 10.14
CA CYS A 81 -7.56 -2.19 9.28
C CYS A 81 -8.28 -0.84 9.15
N GLU A 82 -9.12 -0.68 8.12
CA GLU A 82 -9.84 0.58 7.84
C GLU A 82 -10.76 1.02 8.99
N THR A 83 -11.31 0.06 9.75
CA THR A 83 -12.18 0.34 10.90
C THR A 83 -11.43 0.35 12.24
N CYS A 84 -10.13 0.05 12.22
CA CYS A 84 -9.30 -0.02 13.41
C CYS A 84 -8.77 1.37 13.75
N ASP A 85 -8.47 1.59 15.02
CA ASP A 85 -7.87 2.84 15.49
C ASP A 85 -6.37 2.64 15.67
N GLY A 86 -5.59 3.64 15.26
CA GLY A 86 -4.22 3.77 15.70
C GLY A 86 -4.19 4.12 17.19
N TYR A 87 -3.14 3.72 17.89
CA TYR A 87 -2.96 4.07 19.29
C TYR A 87 -1.55 4.54 19.57
N ASN A 88 -1.46 5.50 20.48
CA ASN A 88 -0.20 6.04 20.95
C ASN A 88 0.18 5.39 22.28
N TRP A 89 1.47 5.18 22.50
CA TRP A 89 2.01 4.63 23.75
C TRP A 89 3.40 5.21 24.05
N CYS A 90 3.80 5.20 25.32
CA CYS A 90 5.10 5.70 25.76
C CYS A 90 6.14 4.58 25.79
N SER A 91 7.32 4.86 25.23
CA SER A 91 8.45 3.93 25.20
C SER A 91 9.69 4.56 25.79
N SER A 92 10.46 3.79 26.57
CA SER A 92 11.82 4.18 26.97
C SER A 92 12.88 3.96 25.87
N HIS A 93 12.48 3.33 24.76
CA HIS A 93 13.34 3.04 23.61
C HIS A 93 12.78 3.72 22.36
N PRO A 94 13.60 3.93 21.30
CA PRO A 94 13.11 4.42 20.01
C PRO A 94 11.90 3.62 19.53
N CYS A 95 10.94 4.32 18.93
CA CYS A 95 9.70 3.69 18.47
C CYS A 95 9.98 2.68 17.36
N PRO A 96 9.31 1.51 17.39
CA PRO A 96 9.37 0.57 16.29
C PRO A 96 8.82 1.22 15.03
N VAL A 97 9.42 0.87 13.89
CA VAL A 97 8.98 1.34 12.59
C VAL A 97 7.84 0.45 12.11
N TYR A 98 6.73 1.06 11.69
CA TYR A 98 5.60 0.36 11.07
C TYR A 98 5.44 0.86 9.65
N CYS A 99 5.58 -0.05 8.68
CA CYS A 99 5.45 0.27 7.27
C CYS A 99 4.02 0.07 6.78
N ALA A 100 3.61 0.88 5.79
CA ALA A 100 2.31 0.71 5.15
C ALA A 100 2.25 -0.62 4.38
N ALA A 101 1.05 -1.05 4.00
CA ALA A 101 0.85 -2.32 3.29
C ALA A 101 1.61 -2.43 1.94
N HIS A 102 1.90 -1.29 1.31
CA HIS A 102 2.64 -1.18 0.04
C HIS A 102 4.13 -0.86 0.23
N GLU A 103 4.62 -0.93 1.47
CA GLU A 103 6.00 -0.72 1.85
C GLU A 103 6.63 -1.98 2.44
N VAL A 104 7.95 -2.05 2.36
CA VAL A 104 8.80 -3.08 2.96
C VAL A 104 9.68 -2.43 4.01
N MET A 105 9.87 -3.14 5.14
CA MET A 105 10.80 -2.73 6.18
C MET A 105 12.22 -3.10 5.78
N CYS A 106 13.11 -2.12 5.80
CA CYS A 106 14.50 -2.24 5.42
C CYS A 106 15.38 -1.93 6.61
N HIS A 107 16.30 -2.85 6.91
CA HIS A 107 17.27 -2.68 7.98
C HIS A 107 18.59 -2.18 7.40
N ASP A 108 19.07 -1.02 7.88
CA ASP A 108 20.41 -0.53 7.58
C ASP A 108 21.41 -1.06 8.63
N PRO A 109 22.30 -1.99 8.26
CA PRO A 109 23.26 -2.56 9.21
C PRO A 109 24.36 -1.59 9.63
N MET A 110 24.55 -0.47 8.93
CA MET A 110 25.56 0.54 9.28
C MET A 110 25.07 1.48 10.38
N THR A 111 23.81 1.87 10.33
CA THR A 111 23.18 2.76 11.32
C THR A 111 22.38 2.01 12.38
N MET A 112 22.13 0.71 12.17
CA MET A 112 21.24 -0.12 12.99
C MET A 112 19.83 0.46 13.09
N THR A 113 19.31 1.00 11.97
CA THR A 113 17.98 1.62 11.90
C THR A 113 17.11 0.93 10.88
N ASP A 114 15.82 0.84 11.19
CA ASP A 114 14.81 0.38 10.24
C ASP A 114 14.18 1.57 9.50
N SER A 115 13.85 1.39 8.23
CA SER A 115 13.15 2.37 7.40
C SER A 115 12.13 1.69 6.49
N CYS A 116 11.11 2.44 6.06
CA CYS A 116 10.12 1.95 5.11
C CYS A 116 10.46 2.40 3.70
N HIS A 117 10.37 1.47 2.75
CA HIS A 117 10.57 1.72 1.33
C HIS A 117 9.46 1.09 0.52
N ASN A 118 9.17 1.61 -0.68
CA ASN A 118 8.15 1.04 -1.53
C ASN A 118 8.49 -0.43 -1.88
N LYS A 119 7.53 -1.35 -1.76
CA LYS A 119 7.74 -2.78 -2.08
C LYS A 119 8.28 -3.00 -3.49
N THR A 120 7.81 -2.23 -4.46
CA THR A 120 8.27 -2.33 -5.86
C THR A 120 9.70 -1.87 -6.06
N ALA A 121 10.17 -0.91 -5.26
CA ALA A 121 11.55 -0.44 -5.30
C ALA A 121 12.50 -1.33 -4.49
N GLY A 122 11.99 -1.97 -3.43
CA GLY A 122 12.78 -2.75 -2.49
C GLY A 122 13.68 -1.90 -1.59
N CYS A 123 14.51 -2.57 -0.78
CA CYS A 123 15.41 -1.91 0.13
C CYS A 123 16.64 -1.32 -0.57
N PRO A 124 17.07 -0.08 -0.22
CA PRO A 124 18.25 0.52 -0.81
C PRO A 124 19.51 -0.29 -0.46
N VAL A 125 20.43 -0.39 -1.42
CA VAL A 125 21.74 -1.02 -1.23
C VAL A 125 22.84 -0.05 -1.63
N THR A 126 23.94 -0.05 -0.87
CA THR A 126 25.15 0.68 -1.22
C THR A 126 26.19 -0.32 -1.69
N CYS A 127 26.64 -0.18 -2.94
CA CYS A 127 27.60 -1.11 -3.54
C CYS A 127 29.04 -0.55 -3.50
N PRO A 128 30.05 -1.44 -3.43
CA PRO A 128 31.44 -1.07 -3.62
C PRO A 128 31.68 -0.33 -4.94
N ALA A 129 32.74 0.46 -4.99
CA ALA A 129 33.14 1.13 -6.22
C ALA A 129 33.46 0.10 -7.32
N GLY A 130 32.81 0.25 -8.48
CA GLY A 130 32.97 -0.66 -9.62
C GLY A 130 31.88 -1.73 -9.75
N ASP A 131 31.08 -1.95 -8.71
CA ASP A 131 29.93 -2.86 -8.77
C ASP A 131 28.67 -2.14 -9.31
N HIS A 132 27.73 -2.94 -9.80
CA HIS A 132 26.43 -2.50 -10.27
C HIS A 132 25.36 -2.69 -9.19
N VAL A 133 24.52 -1.67 -8.99
CA VAL A 133 23.28 -1.80 -8.24
C VAL A 133 22.24 -2.43 -9.16
N CYS A 134 21.88 -3.67 -8.86
CA CYS A 134 20.88 -4.42 -9.62
C CYS A 134 19.56 -4.48 -8.88
N HIS A 135 18.48 -4.56 -9.64
CA HIS A 135 17.11 -4.56 -9.16
C HIS A 135 16.33 -5.71 -9.78
N SER A 136 15.52 -6.38 -8.97
CA SER A 136 14.54 -7.36 -9.41
C SER A 136 13.16 -6.85 -8.96
N PRO A 137 12.24 -6.64 -9.91
CA PRO A 137 10.88 -6.28 -9.55
C PRO A 137 10.21 -7.44 -8.78
N PRO A 138 9.14 -7.14 -8.03
CA PRO A 138 8.35 -8.18 -7.38
C PRO A 138 7.82 -9.22 -8.37
N PRO A 139 7.95 -10.53 -8.10
CA PRO A 139 7.37 -11.57 -8.95
C PRO A 139 5.85 -11.71 -8.78
N CYS A 140 5.26 -11.04 -7.79
CA CYS A 140 3.83 -11.08 -7.50
C CYS A 140 3.37 -9.77 -6.82
N GLU A 141 2.07 -9.52 -6.79
CA GLU A 141 1.46 -8.30 -6.20
C GLU A 141 1.81 -8.08 -4.72
N ASN A 142 1.95 -9.17 -3.96
CA ASN A 142 2.27 -9.12 -2.54
C ASN A 142 3.73 -9.46 -2.22
N CYS A 143 4.55 -9.60 -3.26
CA CYS A 143 5.97 -9.87 -3.10
C CYS A 143 6.74 -8.55 -3.04
N ASP A 144 7.96 -8.61 -2.50
CA ASP A 144 8.85 -7.46 -2.46
C ASP A 144 9.86 -7.54 -3.61
N GLY A 145 10.14 -6.39 -4.22
CA GLY A 145 11.30 -6.21 -5.05
C GLY A 145 12.53 -6.15 -4.16
N TYR A 146 13.69 -6.47 -4.72
CA TYR A 146 14.93 -6.41 -3.96
C TYR A 146 16.07 -5.92 -4.82
N ASN A 147 17.03 -5.26 -4.15
CA ASN A 147 18.24 -4.75 -4.77
C ASN A 147 19.44 -5.55 -4.26
N TRP A 148 20.47 -5.69 -5.10
CA TRP A 148 21.73 -6.33 -4.72
C TRP A 148 22.90 -5.74 -5.50
N CYS A 149 24.11 -6.01 -5.01
CA CYS A 149 25.35 -5.63 -5.68
C CYS A 149 25.87 -6.77 -6.54
N SER A 150 26.31 -6.44 -7.76
CA SER A 150 26.87 -7.39 -8.70
C SER A 150 28.11 -6.81 -9.36
N SER A 151 29.21 -7.57 -9.40
CA SER A 151 30.41 -7.22 -10.16
C SER A 151 30.22 -7.38 -11.68
N TYR A 152 29.11 -7.99 -12.10
CA TYR A 152 28.70 -8.13 -13.49
C TYR A 152 27.48 -7.27 -13.80
N ALA A 153 27.28 -6.97 -15.09
CA ALA A 153 26.08 -6.30 -15.57
C ALA A 153 24.81 -6.99 -15.06
N CYS A 154 23.81 -6.20 -14.69
CA CYS A 154 22.59 -6.71 -14.09
C CYS A 154 21.84 -7.64 -15.05
N PRO A 155 21.30 -8.77 -14.56
CA PRO A 155 20.37 -9.56 -15.34
C PRO A 155 19.13 -8.74 -15.66
N VAL A 156 18.55 -8.98 -16.82
CA VAL A 156 17.25 -8.39 -17.17
C VAL A 156 16.18 -9.19 -16.44
N TYR A 157 15.50 -8.56 -15.48
CA TYR A 157 14.28 -9.09 -14.87
C TYR A 157 13.09 -8.30 -15.39
N CYS A 158 12.05 -9.01 -15.80
CA CYS A 158 10.80 -8.41 -16.27
C CYS A 158 9.77 -8.42 -15.15
N ALA A 159 8.90 -7.40 -15.13
CA ALA A 159 7.78 -7.36 -14.19
C ALA A 159 6.80 -8.53 -14.44
N ALA A 160 5.91 -8.79 -13.49
CA ALA A 160 4.97 -9.93 -13.55
C ALA A 160 4.06 -9.94 -14.80
N ASP A 161 3.85 -8.78 -15.44
CA ASP A 161 3.05 -8.57 -16.64
C ASP A 161 3.90 -8.43 -17.93
N GLU A 162 5.20 -8.63 -17.82
CA GLU A 162 6.15 -8.50 -18.90
C GLU A 162 6.80 -9.84 -19.24
N VAL A 163 7.05 -10.06 -20.54
CA VAL A 163 7.82 -11.21 -21.00
C VAL A 163 9.18 -10.76 -21.50
N MET A 164 10.20 -11.56 -21.19
CA MET A 164 11.52 -11.39 -21.78
C MET A 164 11.42 -11.72 -23.27
N LEU A 165 11.57 -10.72 -24.12
CA LEU A 165 11.66 -10.95 -25.56
C LEU A 165 13.07 -11.45 -25.90
N PRO A 166 13.21 -12.55 -26.67
CA PRO A 166 14.52 -12.96 -27.16
C PRO A 166 15.09 -11.85 -28.04
N ALA A 167 16.36 -11.51 -27.82
CA ALA A 167 17.04 -10.51 -28.62
C ALA A 167 16.92 -10.82 -30.12
N ALA A 168 16.28 -9.93 -30.88
CA ALA A 168 16.36 -9.98 -32.33
C ALA A 168 17.83 -9.76 -32.73
N GLN A 169 18.41 -10.73 -33.44
CA GLN A 169 19.77 -10.64 -33.97
C GLN A 169 19.86 -9.47 -34.96
N SER A 170 20.19 -8.28 -34.49
CA SER A 170 20.77 -7.23 -35.32
C SER A 170 22.16 -6.93 -34.77
N HIS A 171 23.11 -6.65 -35.67
CA HIS A 171 24.56 -6.60 -35.45
C HIS A 171 25.05 -5.53 -34.45
N VAL A 172 24.17 -4.93 -33.65
CA VAL A 172 24.47 -3.89 -32.66
C VAL A 172 23.80 -4.27 -31.34
N GLN A 173 24.61 -4.81 -30.42
CA GLN A 173 24.27 -5.13 -29.01
C GLN A 173 22.99 -5.95 -28.78
N GLN A 174 23.19 -7.20 -28.37
CA GLN A 174 22.16 -8.12 -27.92
C GLN A 174 21.61 -7.66 -26.55
N VAL A 175 20.60 -6.78 -26.54
CA VAL A 175 19.95 -6.33 -25.31
C VAL A 175 18.60 -7.03 -25.19
N ASN A 176 18.46 -7.94 -24.21
CA ASN A 176 17.16 -8.46 -23.82
C ASN A 176 16.30 -7.29 -23.32
N ARG A 177 15.04 -7.22 -23.76
CA ARG A 177 14.09 -6.19 -23.35
C ARG A 177 12.83 -6.82 -22.80
N CYS A 178 12.26 -6.18 -21.79
CA CYS A 178 10.94 -6.51 -21.29
C CYS A 178 9.90 -5.77 -22.13
N ALA A 179 8.80 -6.45 -22.43
CA ALA A 179 7.66 -5.87 -23.14
C ALA A 179 6.36 -6.30 -22.47
N MET A 180 5.48 -5.32 -22.28
CA MET A 180 4.11 -5.51 -21.80
C MET A 180 3.35 -6.49 -22.69
N PHE A 181 2.66 -7.46 -22.08
CA PHE A 181 1.78 -8.38 -22.79
C PHE A 181 0.52 -7.66 -23.30
N GLN A 182 0.60 -7.04 -24.46
CA GLN A 182 -0.61 -6.57 -25.17
C GLN A 182 -1.40 -7.80 -25.62
N ARG A 183 -2.45 -8.18 -24.88
CA ARG A 183 -3.51 -9.07 -25.36
C ARG A 183 -4.19 -8.40 -26.56
N ARG A 184 -3.57 -8.47 -27.75
CA ARG A 184 -4.30 -8.30 -29.00
C ARG A 184 -5.30 -9.44 -29.05
N ALA A 185 -6.58 -9.12 -28.88
CA ALA A 185 -7.67 -10.01 -29.17
C ALA A 185 -7.56 -10.45 -30.65
N ILE A 186 -6.93 -11.59 -30.89
CA ILE A 186 -7.05 -12.30 -32.18
C ILE A 186 -8.39 -13.03 -32.12
N LEU A 187 -9.47 -12.27 -32.30
CA LEU A 187 -10.76 -12.83 -32.64
C LEU A 187 -10.88 -12.82 -34.18
N ALA A 188 -10.30 -13.82 -34.82
CA ALA A 188 -10.62 -14.16 -36.20
C ALA A 188 -10.62 -15.69 -36.35
N VAL A 189 -11.75 -16.25 -35.91
CA VAL A 189 -12.38 -17.52 -36.24
C VAL A 189 -11.66 -18.35 -37.31
N ALA A 190 -11.08 -19.46 -36.85
CA ALA A 190 -10.86 -20.65 -37.66
C ALA A 190 -12.22 -21.14 -38.19
N THR A 191 -12.40 -21.16 -39.50
CA THR A 191 -13.42 -22.00 -40.14
C THR A 191 -12.78 -22.91 -41.17
N ALA A 192 -13.15 -24.18 -41.05
CA ALA A 192 -13.13 -25.22 -42.06
C ALA A 192 -11.77 -25.82 -42.45
N THR A 193 -11.32 -26.70 -41.55
CA THR A 193 -10.85 -28.05 -41.90
C THR A 193 -11.71 -28.70 -42.99
N ALA A 194 -11.11 -29.08 -44.12
CA ALA A 194 -11.55 -30.22 -44.92
C ALA A 194 -10.34 -30.80 -45.70
N ARG A 195 -9.69 -31.79 -45.08
CA ARG A 195 -8.98 -32.90 -45.76
C ARG A 195 -10.04 -33.98 -46.01
N PRO A 196 -9.95 -34.84 -47.04
CA PRO A 196 -8.95 -35.93 -47.09
C PRO A 196 -8.43 -36.15 -48.55
N THR A 197 -7.46 -36.99 -48.93
CA THR A 197 -7.11 -38.38 -48.60
C THR A 197 -5.72 -38.70 -49.18
N ALA A 198 -4.99 -39.64 -48.55
CA ALA A 198 -3.71 -40.24 -48.94
C ALA A 198 -3.80 -41.06 -50.26
N ALA A 199 -2.74 -41.57 -50.93
CA ALA A 199 -1.47 -42.15 -50.46
C ALA A 199 -0.43 -42.33 -51.62
N PRO A 200 0.86 -42.59 -51.33
CA PRO A 200 1.78 -43.29 -52.24
C PRO A 200 1.97 -44.75 -51.82
N SER A 201 2.08 -45.66 -52.80
CA SER A 201 2.34 -47.11 -52.62
C SER A 201 3.65 -47.51 -53.31
N ILE A 202 4.67 -47.96 -52.56
CA ILE A 202 5.80 -48.82 -53.01
C ILE A 202 6.34 -49.53 -51.73
N ALA A 203 5.97 -50.78 -51.45
CA ALA A 203 6.58 -52.07 -51.85
C ALA A 203 7.50 -52.67 -50.77
N ALA A 204 7.17 -53.89 -50.34
CA ALA A 204 8.08 -54.78 -49.64
C ALA A 204 8.06 -56.13 -50.37
N VAL A 205 9.15 -56.46 -51.05
CA VAL A 205 9.49 -57.81 -51.49
C VAL A 205 10.69 -58.23 -50.66
N THR A 206 10.57 -59.32 -49.92
CA THR A 206 11.71 -60.08 -49.42
C THR A 206 11.40 -61.57 -49.53
N LYS A 207 12.11 -62.23 -50.44
CA LYS A 207 12.80 -63.49 -50.19
C LYS A 207 14.05 -63.51 -51.05
#